data_AF-A0A9P0JNK8-F1
#
_entry.id   AF-A0A9P0JNK8-F1
#
_cell.length_a   1.000
_cell.length_b   1.000
_cell.length_c   1.000
_cell.angle_alpha   90.00
_cell.angle_beta   90.00
_cell.angle_gamma   90.00
#
_symmetry.space_group_name_H-M   'P 1'
#
loop_
_entity.id
_entity.type
_entity.pdbx_description
1 polymer ?
#
loop_
_entity_poly.entity_id
_entity_poly.type
_entity_poly.pdbx_seq_one_letter_code
_entity_poly.pdbx_strand_id
1 'polypeptide(L)'
;MVPYYGGHGSKQFIRGKPIRWRYKVWVETTKKGYIEWFEPYQGSTTIISEKYRPLGLGASVVLQFADIIQSQCENAPFHIFCDNFFTSLPLLAELTSRGLKCSGPLRENILPDWPLEKSSLFKKKSRGSFDYLLEENQNNIVCKWNDNSVVTIASNLTSPFPTQQVKRFSQKEKKMIHVEQPCLIKQYNENMGGVDRADQNISLYRVGISGKKWYFCLFSHALDMAEQNAWQLHKHSGGKMDHLRFRRCIAAGFLETYKKETKRGPSKPGKYLHYESRYDRMDHLVNYQEKQTRCAFCHKQAVFRFQKYDVALHPIMCFLSYHTKN
;
A
#
# COMPACT_ATOMS: atom_id res chain seq x y z
N MET A 1 -4.87 2.62 8.14
CA MET A 1 -5.45 3.23 9.38
C MET A 1 -4.75 2.66 10.62
N VAL A 2 -4.63 3.41 11.74
CA VAL A 2 -3.83 2.96 12.91
C VAL A 2 -4.66 2.80 14.19
N PRO A 3 -4.86 1.58 14.71
CA PRO A 3 -5.68 1.36 15.91
C PRO A 3 -5.08 2.01 17.14
N TYR A 4 -5.91 2.72 17.91
CA TYR A 4 -5.50 3.27 19.20
C TYR A 4 -6.73 3.47 20.09
N TYR A 5 -6.67 2.97 21.31
CA TYR A 5 -7.80 2.98 22.25
C TYR A 5 -7.62 3.94 23.42
N GLY A 6 -6.40 4.42 23.69
CA GLY A 6 -6.13 5.41 24.74
C GLY A 6 -6.70 6.81 24.43
N GLY A 7 -6.63 7.71 25.40
CA GLY A 7 -7.08 9.10 25.23
C GLY A 7 -6.11 9.93 24.39
N HIS A 8 -6.58 10.51 23.29
CA HIS A 8 -5.82 11.47 22.48
C HIS A 8 -6.75 12.31 21.60
N GLY A 9 -6.50 13.62 21.47
CA GLY A 9 -7.38 14.57 20.77
C GLY A 9 -7.55 14.29 19.27
N SER A 10 -6.49 13.86 18.59
CA SER A 10 -6.56 13.52 17.15
C SER A 10 -7.18 12.15 16.83
N LYS A 11 -7.58 11.37 17.85
CA LYS A 11 -8.21 10.06 17.65
C LYS A 11 -9.60 10.24 17.04
N GLN A 12 -9.89 9.50 15.97
CA GLN A 12 -11.15 9.56 15.25
C GLN A 12 -12.03 8.34 15.58
N PHE A 13 -13.33 8.59 15.71
CA PHE A 13 -14.36 7.56 15.68
C PHE A 13 -14.98 7.51 14.28
N ILE A 14 -14.92 6.37 13.60
CA ILE A 14 -15.56 6.24 12.28
C ILE A 14 -16.43 4.98 12.30
N ARG A 15 -17.74 5.22 12.19
CA ARG A 15 -18.79 4.19 12.13
C ARG A 15 -18.64 3.32 10.88
N GLY A 16 -19.00 2.04 10.98
CA GLY A 16 -19.00 1.11 9.84
C GLY A 16 -17.65 0.51 9.46
N LYS A 17 -16.55 0.90 10.12
CA LYS A 17 -15.23 0.26 9.93
C LYS A 17 -14.95 -0.75 11.05
N PRO A 18 -14.22 -1.85 10.78
CA PRO A 18 -13.94 -2.89 11.77
C PRO A 18 -13.30 -2.34 13.05
N ILE A 19 -12.36 -1.41 12.88
CA ILE A 19 -11.68 -0.71 13.97
C ILE A 19 -12.29 0.68 14.08
N ARG A 20 -13.10 0.93 15.11
CA ARG A 20 -13.89 2.18 15.22
C ARG A 20 -13.08 3.36 15.75
N TRP A 21 -12.21 3.13 16.75
CA TRP A 21 -11.34 4.12 17.38
C TRP A 21 -9.90 4.00 16.88
N ARG A 22 -9.35 5.09 16.31
CA ARG A 22 -8.06 5.04 15.62
C ARG A 22 -7.49 6.40 15.25
N TYR A 23 -6.23 6.43 14.87
CA TYR A 23 -5.70 7.50 14.04
C TYR A 23 -6.05 7.25 12.57
N LYS A 24 -6.43 8.34 11.89
CA LYS A 24 -6.63 8.37 10.45
C LYS A 24 -5.32 8.85 9.80
N VAL A 25 -4.94 8.20 8.72
CA VAL A 25 -3.76 8.55 7.91
C VAL A 25 -4.23 8.59 6.48
N TRP A 26 -3.98 9.68 5.77
CA TRP A 26 -4.14 9.74 4.33
C TRP A 26 -2.92 9.12 3.68
N VAL A 27 -3.14 8.33 2.64
CA VAL A 27 -2.08 7.52 2.02
C VAL A 27 -2.29 7.58 0.52
N GLU A 28 -1.20 7.77 -0.21
CA GLU A 28 -1.12 7.56 -1.64
C GLU A 28 -0.31 6.30 -1.92
N THR A 29 -0.78 5.51 -2.87
CA THR A 29 -0.11 4.27 -3.25
C THR A 29 -0.13 4.07 -4.75
N THR A 30 0.87 3.36 -5.28
CA THR A 30 0.76 2.74 -6.60
C THR A 30 -0.37 1.70 -6.64
N LYS A 31 -0.81 1.31 -7.83
CA LYS A 31 -1.82 0.24 -8.05
C LYS A 31 -1.53 -1.06 -7.27
N LYS A 32 -0.25 -1.41 -7.12
CA LYS A 32 0.22 -2.63 -6.43
C LYS A 32 0.28 -2.48 -4.91
N GLY A 33 0.02 -1.27 -4.40
CA GLY A 33 -0.01 -0.93 -2.99
C GLY A 33 1.33 -0.49 -2.42
N TYR A 34 2.31 -0.12 -3.24
CA TYR A 34 3.52 0.55 -2.73
C TYR A 34 3.13 1.95 -2.25
N ILE A 35 3.44 2.28 -1.00
CA ILE A 35 3.10 3.57 -0.38
C ILE A 35 4.15 4.59 -0.79
N GLU A 36 3.74 5.57 -1.58
CA GLU A 36 4.61 6.68 -2.03
C GLU A 36 4.61 7.81 -0.99
N TRP A 37 3.44 8.07 -0.39
CA TRP A 37 3.25 9.21 0.48
C TRP A 37 2.17 8.94 1.53
N PHE A 38 2.30 9.54 2.72
CA PHE A 38 1.26 9.52 3.74
C PHE A 38 1.30 10.75 4.66
N GLU A 39 0.15 11.09 5.26
CA GLU A 39 0.02 12.15 6.26
C GLU A 39 -0.97 11.77 7.36
N PRO A 40 -0.55 11.80 8.63
CA PRO A 40 -1.45 11.67 9.76
C PRO A 40 -2.51 12.78 9.77
N TYR A 41 -3.78 12.40 9.80
CA TYR A 41 -4.86 13.37 9.97
C TYR A 41 -4.93 13.83 11.43
N GLN A 42 -4.78 15.13 11.66
CA GLN A 42 -4.73 15.73 12.99
C GLN A 42 -6.01 16.53 13.33
N GLY A 43 -7.06 16.45 12.51
CA GLY A 43 -8.26 17.25 12.71
C GLY A 43 -8.10 18.64 12.10
N SER A 44 -8.48 19.68 12.85
CA SER A 44 -8.35 21.09 12.42
C SER A 44 -6.90 21.57 12.30
N THR A 45 -5.95 20.90 12.94
CA THR A 45 -4.52 21.23 12.91
C THR A 45 -3.76 20.45 11.85
N THR A 46 -4.44 19.71 10.97
CA THR A 46 -3.75 19.01 9.88
C THR A 46 -3.07 20.02 8.96
N ILE A 47 -1.77 19.87 8.74
CA ILE A 47 -0.99 20.79 7.92
C ILE A 47 -1.40 20.59 6.47
N ILE A 48 -2.07 21.58 5.90
CA ILE A 48 -2.55 21.58 4.52
C ILE A 48 -2.22 22.93 3.93
N SER A 49 -1.74 22.93 2.69
CA SER A 49 -1.40 24.16 1.97
C SER A 49 -2.60 25.12 1.93
N GLU A 50 -2.41 26.34 2.44
CA GLU A 50 -3.45 27.38 2.42
C GLU A 50 -3.91 27.71 0.99
N LYS A 51 -3.02 27.53 0.01
CA LYS A 51 -3.29 27.67 -1.42
C LYS A 51 -4.52 26.89 -1.88
N TYR A 52 -4.75 25.70 -1.33
CA TYR A 52 -5.81 24.79 -1.80
C TYR A 52 -7.06 24.78 -0.92
N ARG A 53 -7.00 25.42 0.25
CA ARG A 53 -8.11 25.47 1.21
C ARG A 53 -9.47 25.85 0.60
N PRO A 54 -9.57 26.79 -0.37
CA PRO A 54 -10.84 27.12 -1.03
C PRO A 54 -11.49 25.96 -1.80
N LEU A 55 -10.71 24.97 -2.25
CA LEU A 55 -11.20 23.79 -2.98
C LEU A 55 -11.73 22.68 -2.06
N GLY A 56 -11.59 22.87 -0.74
CA GLY A 56 -12.02 21.94 0.29
C GLY A 56 -10.95 20.92 0.67
N LEU A 57 -11.19 20.25 1.80
CA LEU A 57 -10.22 19.37 2.47
C LEU A 57 -9.72 18.23 1.56
N GLY A 58 -10.63 17.53 0.89
CA GLY A 58 -10.29 16.39 0.03
C GLY A 58 -9.40 16.80 -1.15
N ALA A 59 -9.76 17.87 -1.85
CA ALA A 59 -9.00 18.39 -2.98
C ALA A 59 -7.62 18.91 -2.54
N SER A 60 -7.57 19.61 -1.40
CA SER A 60 -6.32 20.18 -0.88
C SER A 60 -5.26 19.11 -0.60
N VAL A 61 -5.70 17.98 -0.05
CA VAL A 61 -4.84 16.84 0.23
C VAL A 61 -4.27 16.27 -1.07
N VAL A 62 -5.11 16.02 -2.08
CA VAL A 62 -4.65 15.48 -3.37
C VAL A 62 -3.70 16.45 -4.09
N LEU A 63 -3.98 17.76 -4.07
CA LEU A 63 -3.14 18.75 -4.72
C LEU A 63 -1.78 18.93 -4.06
N GLN A 64 -1.71 18.80 -2.72
CA GLN A 64 -0.45 18.77 -2.01
C GLN A 64 0.40 17.56 -2.42
N PHE A 65 -0.22 16.41 -2.71
CA PHE A 65 0.52 15.22 -3.17
C PHE A 65 0.97 15.40 -4.60
N ALA A 66 0.11 15.98 -5.44
CA ALA A 66 0.44 16.32 -6.82
C ALA A 66 1.67 17.23 -6.89
N ASP A 67 1.78 18.23 -6.00
CA ASP A 67 2.96 19.11 -5.95
C ASP A 67 4.25 18.32 -5.67
N ILE A 68 4.21 17.37 -4.73
CA ILE A 68 5.36 16.52 -4.39
C ILE A 68 5.76 15.65 -5.57
N ILE A 69 4.81 14.97 -6.20
CA ILE A 69 5.05 14.10 -7.35
C ILE A 69 5.64 14.91 -8.51
N GLN A 70 5.08 16.07 -8.82
CA GLN A 70 5.57 16.92 -9.90
C GLN A 70 6.98 17.46 -9.61
N SER A 71 7.31 17.77 -8.35
CA SER A 71 8.66 18.20 -7.97
C SER A 71 9.72 17.11 -8.10
N GLN A 72 9.33 15.84 -7.97
CA GLN A 72 10.23 14.68 -8.04
C GLN A 72 10.32 14.08 -9.44
N CYS A 73 9.25 14.18 -10.22
CA CYS A 73 9.11 13.58 -11.55
C CYS A 73 8.47 14.57 -12.50
N GLU A 74 9.26 15.55 -12.95
CA GLU A 74 8.81 16.60 -13.86
C GLU A 74 8.23 16.00 -15.16
N ASN A 75 7.06 16.50 -15.57
CA ASN A 75 6.35 16.10 -16.80
C ASN A 75 5.93 14.62 -16.93
N ALA A 76 5.98 13.82 -15.85
CA ALA A 76 5.49 12.45 -15.90
C ALA A 76 3.94 12.41 -15.93
N PRO A 77 3.32 11.66 -16.85
CA PRO A 77 1.86 11.67 -17.06
C PRO A 77 1.14 10.77 -16.04
N PHE A 78 1.11 11.19 -14.77
CA PHE A 78 0.43 10.44 -13.71
C PHE A 78 -1.09 10.46 -13.87
N HIS A 79 -1.71 9.34 -13.49
CA HIS A 79 -3.17 9.21 -13.38
C HIS A 79 -3.55 8.85 -11.95
N ILE A 80 -4.10 9.83 -11.25
CA ILE A 80 -4.54 9.75 -9.86
C ILE A 80 -5.94 9.13 -9.81
N PHE A 81 -6.12 8.13 -8.96
CA PHE A 81 -7.42 7.52 -8.69
C PHE A 81 -7.84 7.82 -7.26
N CYS A 82 -8.94 8.55 -7.12
CA CYS A 82 -9.41 9.07 -5.84
C CYS A 82 -10.67 8.34 -5.37
N ASP A 83 -10.85 8.21 -4.05
CA ASP A 83 -12.14 7.86 -3.45
C ASP A 83 -13.09 9.08 -3.46
N ASN A 84 -14.38 8.86 -3.16
CA ASN A 84 -15.41 9.90 -3.20
C ASN A 84 -15.15 11.08 -2.27
N PHE A 85 -14.38 10.87 -1.20
CA PHE A 85 -14.07 11.92 -0.25
C PHE A 85 -13.14 12.98 -0.86
N PHE A 86 -12.30 12.57 -1.79
CA PHE A 86 -11.28 13.43 -2.40
C PHE A 86 -11.74 14.00 -3.74
N THR A 87 -12.62 13.30 -4.46
CA THR A 87 -13.02 13.66 -5.82
C THR A 87 -14.00 14.84 -5.83
N SER A 88 -13.68 15.88 -6.59
CA SER A 88 -14.56 17.02 -6.88
C SER A 88 -14.27 17.58 -8.27
N LEU A 89 -15.23 18.28 -8.88
CA LEU A 89 -15.03 18.92 -10.20
C LEU A 89 -13.92 19.99 -10.17
N PRO A 90 -13.84 20.89 -9.16
CA PRO A 90 -12.74 21.83 -9.05
C PRO A 90 -11.36 21.16 -8.92
N LEU A 91 -11.29 19.99 -8.26
CA LEU A 91 -10.05 19.21 -8.21
C LEU A 91 -9.64 18.72 -9.61
N LEU A 92 -10.58 18.18 -10.39
CA LEU A 92 -10.28 17.73 -11.75
C LEU A 92 -9.80 18.88 -12.62
N ALA A 93 -10.46 20.03 -12.56
CA ALA A 93 -10.06 21.26 -13.26
C ALA A 93 -8.60 21.65 -12.98
N GLU A 94 -8.24 21.70 -11.69
CA GLU A 94 -6.91 22.09 -11.22
C GLU A 94 -5.84 21.05 -11.59
N LEU A 95 -6.18 19.76 -11.62
CA LEU A 95 -5.25 18.72 -12.09
C LEU A 95 -5.07 18.77 -13.61
N THR A 96 -6.13 19.06 -14.37
CA THR A 96 -6.06 19.25 -15.81
C THR A 96 -5.16 20.41 -16.19
N SER A 97 -5.24 21.56 -15.51
CA SER A 97 -4.38 22.72 -15.77
C SER A 97 -2.89 22.44 -15.53
N ARG A 98 -2.59 21.40 -14.73
CA ARG A 98 -1.24 20.92 -14.41
C ARG A 98 -0.77 19.76 -15.30
N GLY A 99 -1.59 19.32 -16.26
CA GLY A 99 -1.31 18.16 -17.10
C GLY A 99 -1.43 16.81 -16.38
N LEU A 100 -2.05 16.77 -15.20
CA LEU A 100 -2.27 15.55 -14.42
C LEU A 100 -3.65 14.97 -14.70
N LYS A 101 -3.71 13.64 -14.69
CA LYS A 101 -4.95 12.90 -14.94
C LYS A 101 -5.56 12.49 -13.62
N CYS A 102 -6.88 12.55 -13.50
CA CYS A 102 -7.63 12.20 -12.30
C CYS A 102 -8.90 11.45 -12.64
N SER A 103 -9.26 10.45 -11.84
CA SER A 103 -10.57 9.79 -11.93
C SER A 103 -11.06 9.34 -10.57
N GLY A 104 -12.34 9.54 -10.31
CA GLY A 104 -12.93 9.13 -9.05
C GLY A 104 -14.45 9.29 -8.99
N PRO A 105 -15.12 8.58 -8.07
CA PRO A 105 -16.55 8.67 -7.90
C PRO A 105 -16.94 10.03 -7.32
N LEU A 106 -17.98 10.65 -7.88
CA LEU A 106 -18.55 11.89 -7.39
C LEU A 106 -19.79 11.60 -6.53
N ARG A 107 -19.99 12.44 -5.51
CA ARG A 107 -21.27 12.48 -4.79
C ARG A 107 -22.26 13.32 -5.58
N GLU A 108 -23.45 12.77 -5.80
CA GLU A 108 -24.51 13.44 -6.56
C GLU A 108 -24.88 14.82 -6.00
N ASN A 109 -24.86 14.98 -4.67
CA ASN A 109 -25.20 16.25 -4.00
C ASN A 109 -24.26 17.43 -4.34
N ILE A 110 -23.14 17.16 -5.02
CA ILE A 110 -22.13 18.17 -5.39
C ILE A 110 -22.20 18.47 -6.90
N LEU A 111 -23.02 17.74 -7.66
CA LEU A 111 -23.18 17.99 -9.09
C LEU A 111 -23.95 19.30 -9.29
N PRO A 112 -23.51 20.16 -10.24
CA PRO A 112 -24.31 21.29 -10.72
C PRO A 112 -25.64 20.82 -11.31
N ASP A 113 -26.52 21.78 -11.62
CA ASP A 113 -27.78 21.53 -12.33
C ASP A 113 -27.50 21.22 -13.81
N TRP A 114 -26.99 20.02 -14.03
CA TRP A 114 -26.63 19.49 -15.33
C TRP A 114 -27.75 18.63 -15.90
N PRO A 115 -27.83 18.49 -17.23
CA PRO A 115 -28.83 17.64 -17.90
C PRO A 115 -28.53 16.13 -17.75
N LEU A 116 -28.05 15.70 -16.58
CA LEU A 116 -27.91 14.30 -16.20
C LEU A 116 -29.11 13.88 -15.35
N GLU A 117 -29.76 12.78 -15.73
CA GLU A 117 -30.89 12.25 -14.95
C GLU A 117 -30.53 12.03 -13.48
N LYS A 118 -31.41 12.42 -12.57
CA LYS A 118 -31.25 12.18 -11.12
C LYS A 118 -31.13 10.68 -10.84
N SER A 119 -30.29 10.29 -9.89
CA SER A 119 -30.02 8.87 -9.60
C SER A 119 -31.28 8.11 -9.19
N SER A 120 -32.27 8.77 -8.59
CA SER A 120 -33.56 8.15 -8.21
C SER A 120 -34.37 7.67 -9.42
N LEU A 121 -34.31 8.42 -10.53
CA LEU A 121 -34.92 8.05 -11.80
C LEU A 121 -34.02 7.07 -12.56
N PHE A 122 -32.72 7.36 -12.61
CA PHE A 122 -31.74 6.55 -13.32
C PHE A 122 -31.65 5.11 -12.79
N LYS A 123 -31.85 4.91 -11.48
CA LYS A 123 -31.88 3.58 -10.85
C LYS A 123 -33.01 2.68 -11.37
N LYS A 124 -34.08 3.26 -11.94
CA LYS A 124 -35.20 2.51 -12.54
C LYS A 124 -34.86 1.97 -13.93
N LYS A 125 -33.81 2.48 -14.59
CA LYS A 125 -33.34 1.96 -15.88
C LYS A 125 -32.77 0.55 -15.72
N SER A 126 -32.55 -0.12 -16.84
CA SER A 126 -31.94 -1.45 -16.84
C SER A 126 -30.53 -1.40 -16.24
N ARG A 127 -30.13 -2.49 -15.60
CA ARG A 127 -28.76 -2.64 -15.10
C ARG A 127 -27.80 -2.64 -16.29
N GLY A 128 -26.74 -1.83 -16.22
CA GLY A 128 -25.81 -1.59 -17.32
C GLY A 128 -26.07 -0.30 -18.08
N SER A 129 -27.24 0.33 -17.93
CA SER A 129 -27.46 1.66 -18.50
C SER A 129 -26.41 2.65 -17.97
N PHE A 130 -25.89 3.47 -18.88
CA PHE A 130 -25.03 4.59 -18.55
C PHE A 130 -25.49 5.84 -19.29
N ASP A 131 -25.15 6.99 -18.72
CA ASP A 131 -25.35 8.32 -19.28
C ASP A 131 -24.11 9.13 -18.97
N TYR A 132 -23.76 10.09 -19.82
CA TYR A 132 -22.54 10.86 -19.64
C TYR A 132 -22.68 12.28 -20.16
N LEU A 133 -21.93 13.17 -19.54
CA LEU A 133 -21.78 14.56 -19.92
C LEU A 133 -20.30 14.85 -20.12
N LEU A 134 -19.98 15.52 -21.23
CA LEU A 134 -18.67 16.07 -21.50
C LEU A 134 -18.74 17.58 -21.25
N GLU A 135 -17.88 18.07 -20.37
CA GLU A 135 -17.73 19.50 -20.13
C GLU A 135 -16.80 20.09 -21.21
N GLU A 136 -17.38 20.91 -22.10
CA GLU A 136 -16.70 21.46 -23.29
C GLU A 136 -15.41 22.23 -22.96
N ASN A 137 -15.37 22.92 -21.82
CA ASN A 137 -14.27 23.84 -21.48
C ASN A 137 -13.04 23.16 -20.84
N GLN A 138 -13.19 21.95 -20.29
CA GLN A 138 -12.14 21.32 -19.46
C GLN A 138 -11.85 19.86 -19.81
N ASN A 139 -12.51 19.31 -20.83
CA ASN A 139 -12.43 17.89 -21.20
C ASN A 139 -12.73 16.95 -20.02
N ASN A 140 -13.48 17.42 -19.03
CA ASN A 140 -13.95 16.59 -17.94
C ASN A 140 -15.18 15.80 -18.42
N ILE A 141 -15.16 14.50 -18.16
CA ILE A 141 -16.27 13.61 -18.43
C ILE A 141 -16.87 13.19 -17.10
N VAL A 142 -18.19 13.33 -16.98
CA VAL A 142 -18.96 12.80 -15.86
C VAL A 142 -19.90 11.75 -16.39
N CYS A 143 -19.76 10.52 -15.88
CA CYS A 143 -20.56 9.38 -16.31
C CYS A 143 -21.33 8.80 -15.14
N LYS A 144 -22.63 8.58 -15.34
CA LYS A 144 -23.51 7.80 -14.46
C LYS A 144 -23.62 6.39 -15.01
N TRP A 145 -23.45 5.40 -14.15
CA TRP A 145 -23.61 3.98 -14.51
C TRP A 145 -24.48 3.27 -13.47
N ASN A 146 -25.47 2.52 -13.94
CA ASN A 146 -26.40 1.79 -13.09
C ASN A 146 -25.97 0.33 -12.95
N ASP A 147 -25.46 -0.06 -11.78
CA ASP A 147 -25.16 -1.45 -11.43
C ASP A 147 -26.11 -1.97 -10.33
N ASN A 148 -25.60 -2.43 -9.18
CA ASN A 148 -26.43 -2.67 -7.99
C ASN A 148 -26.94 -1.34 -7.40
N SER A 149 -26.16 -0.28 -7.59
CA SER A 149 -26.46 1.11 -7.25
C SER A 149 -25.95 2.00 -8.37
N VAL A 150 -26.57 3.17 -8.53
CA VAL A 150 -26.08 4.19 -9.45
C VAL A 150 -24.76 4.74 -8.92
N VAL A 151 -23.74 4.74 -9.76
CA VAL A 151 -22.44 5.35 -9.48
C VAL A 151 -22.26 6.51 -10.45
N THR A 152 -21.91 7.67 -9.92
CA THR A 152 -21.41 8.79 -10.73
C THR A 152 -19.90 8.84 -10.59
N ILE A 153 -19.19 8.96 -11.69
CA ILE A 153 -17.74 9.03 -11.73
C ILE A 153 -17.33 10.17 -12.67
N ALA A 154 -16.28 10.88 -12.28
CA ALA A 154 -15.67 11.90 -13.12
C ALA A 154 -14.26 11.49 -13.53
N SER A 155 -13.86 11.88 -14.73
CA SER A 155 -12.53 11.65 -15.30
C SER A 155 -12.16 12.81 -16.23
N ASN A 156 -10.91 13.26 -16.20
CA ASN A 156 -10.38 14.23 -17.18
C ASN A 156 -9.55 13.56 -18.29
N LEU A 157 -9.63 12.23 -18.42
CA LEU A 157 -8.84 11.45 -19.38
C LEU A 157 -9.68 10.42 -20.13
N THR A 158 -10.56 9.72 -19.41
CA THR A 158 -11.09 8.44 -19.89
C THR A 158 -12.53 8.59 -20.36
N SER A 159 -12.75 8.25 -21.63
CA SER A 159 -14.09 8.19 -22.23
C SER A 159 -14.91 7.01 -21.69
N PRO A 160 -16.26 7.07 -21.73
CA PRO A 160 -17.10 5.91 -21.45
C PRO A 160 -16.90 4.78 -22.47
N PHE A 161 -16.36 5.10 -23.65
CA PHE A 161 -16.18 4.19 -24.77
C PHE A 161 -14.72 3.70 -24.92
N PRO A 162 -14.49 2.52 -25.53
CA PRO A 162 -15.51 1.52 -25.88
C PRO A 162 -16.11 0.88 -24.62
N THR A 163 -17.38 0.50 -24.69
CA THR A 163 -18.01 -0.26 -23.60
C THR A 163 -17.55 -1.71 -23.64
N GLN A 164 -17.62 -2.39 -22.50
CA GLN A 164 -17.30 -3.81 -22.39
C GLN A 164 -18.38 -4.59 -21.64
N GLN A 165 -18.53 -5.88 -21.97
CA GLN A 165 -19.38 -6.79 -21.22
C GLN A 165 -18.63 -7.33 -20.01
N VAL A 166 -19.19 -7.19 -18.81
CA VAL A 166 -18.65 -7.78 -17.58
C VAL A 166 -19.62 -8.75 -16.94
N LYS A 167 -19.10 -9.88 -16.47
CA LYS A 167 -19.87 -10.86 -15.69
C LYS A 167 -20.14 -10.32 -14.30
N ARG A 168 -21.42 -10.19 -13.94
CA ARG A 168 -21.88 -9.75 -12.62
C ARG A 168 -22.91 -10.72 -12.07
N PHE A 169 -22.86 -10.96 -10.77
CA PHE A 169 -23.92 -11.73 -10.11
C PHE A 169 -25.17 -10.85 -9.94
N SER A 170 -26.32 -11.35 -10.38
CA SER A 170 -27.61 -10.72 -10.14
C SER A 170 -28.28 -11.39 -8.94
N GLN A 171 -28.50 -10.66 -7.85
CA GLN A 171 -29.24 -11.20 -6.69
C GLN A 171 -30.70 -11.50 -7.04
N LYS A 172 -31.31 -10.71 -7.93
CA LYS A 172 -32.69 -10.87 -8.38
C LYS A 172 -32.88 -12.17 -9.18
N GLU A 173 -31.93 -12.48 -10.05
CA GLU A 173 -32.00 -13.64 -10.94
C GLU A 173 -31.19 -14.85 -10.43
N LYS A 174 -30.45 -14.68 -9.33
CA LYS A 174 -29.54 -15.68 -8.72
C LYS A 174 -28.55 -16.32 -9.71
N LYS A 175 -28.18 -15.60 -10.77
CA LYS A 175 -27.27 -16.06 -11.83
C LYS A 175 -26.26 -14.99 -12.22
N MET A 176 -25.22 -15.41 -12.94
CA MET A 176 -24.29 -14.49 -13.58
C MET A 176 -24.91 -13.92 -14.85
N ILE A 177 -24.99 -12.60 -14.92
CA ILE A 177 -25.45 -11.82 -16.08
C ILE A 177 -24.28 -11.06 -16.69
N HIS A 178 -24.40 -10.74 -17.97
CA HIS A 178 -23.47 -9.82 -18.63
C HIS A 178 -24.07 -8.42 -18.58
N VAL A 179 -23.28 -7.48 -18.09
CA VAL A 179 -23.66 -6.08 -17.92
C VAL A 179 -22.70 -5.24 -18.73
N GLU A 180 -23.24 -4.32 -19.51
CA GLU A 180 -22.43 -3.34 -20.22
C GLU A 180 -21.81 -2.36 -19.22
N GLN A 181 -20.50 -2.18 -19.31
CA GLN A 181 -19.71 -1.35 -18.43
C GLN A 181 -18.89 -0.33 -19.24
N PRO A 182 -18.98 0.96 -18.90
CA PRO A 182 -18.13 2.00 -19.48
C PRO A 182 -16.64 1.77 -19.20
N CYS A 183 -15.77 2.12 -20.17
CA CYS A 183 -14.31 1.97 -20.08
C CYS A 183 -13.73 2.66 -18.82
N LEU A 184 -14.16 3.90 -18.56
CA LEU A 184 -13.73 4.65 -17.38
C LEU A 184 -14.05 3.96 -16.04
N ILE A 185 -15.15 3.20 -15.94
CA ILE A 185 -15.49 2.44 -14.72
C ILE A 185 -14.54 1.25 -14.57
N LYS A 186 -14.19 0.58 -15.69
CA LYS A 186 -13.20 -0.49 -15.67
C LYS A 186 -11.85 0.04 -15.19
N GLN A 187 -11.36 1.11 -15.81
CA GLN A 187 -10.06 1.70 -15.47
C GLN A 187 -10.01 2.14 -14.01
N TYR A 188 -11.09 2.72 -13.49
CA TYR A 188 -11.19 3.04 -12.06
C TYR A 188 -11.08 1.78 -11.17
N ASN A 189 -11.91 0.77 -11.43
CA ASN A 189 -11.93 -0.46 -10.61
C ASN A 189 -10.60 -1.21 -10.60
N GLU A 190 -9.85 -1.17 -11.71
CA GLU A 190 -8.54 -1.82 -11.77
C GLU A 190 -7.49 -1.12 -10.91
N ASN A 191 -7.58 0.22 -10.77
CA ASN A 191 -6.52 1.03 -10.19
C ASN A 191 -6.80 1.56 -8.78
N MET A 192 -8.07 1.73 -8.38
CA MET A 192 -8.44 2.29 -7.05
C MET A 192 -7.97 1.45 -5.85
N GLY A 193 -7.67 0.16 -6.04
CA GLY A 193 -7.45 -0.79 -4.93
C GLY A 193 -6.06 -0.75 -4.28
N GLY A 194 -5.17 0.17 -4.67
CA GLY A 194 -3.80 0.23 -4.15
C GLY A 194 -3.75 0.41 -2.63
N VAL A 195 -4.49 1.39 -2.10
CA VAL A 195 -4.52 1.71 -0.67
C VAL A 195 -5.10 0.55 0.15
N ASP A 196 -6.20 -0.04 -0.32
CA ASP A 196 -6.84 -1.19 0.35
C ASP A 196 -5.91 -2.41 0.37
N ARG A 197 -5.15 -2.65 -0.70
CA ARG A 197 -4.13 -3.71 -0.73
C ARG A 197 -3.03 -3.46 0.30
N ALA A 198 -2.54 -2.23 0.39
CA ALA A 198 -1.52 -1.86 1.38
C ALA A 198 -2.03 -2.05 2.81
N ASP A 199 -3.23 -1.55 3.12
CA ASP A 199 -3.86 -1.69 4.45
C ASP A 199 -4.13 -3.17 4.78
N GLN A 200 -4.55 -3.98 3.80
CA GLN A 200 -4.73 -5.43 3.98
C GLN A 200 -3.41 -6.13 4.32
N ASN A 201 -2.34 -5.89 3.54
CA ASN A 201 -1.03 -6.50 3.78
C ASN A 201 -0.48 -6.13 5.17
N ILE A 202 -0.58 -4.85 5.54
CA ILE A 202 -0.17 -4.36 6.86
C ILE A 202 -1.04 -4.99 7.96
N SER A 203 -2.35 -5.10 7.75
CA SER A 203 -3.27 -5.65 8.75
C SER A 203 -3.02 -7.13 9.06
N LEU A 204 -2.50 -7.91 8.12
CA LEU A 204 -2.23 -9.35 8.32
C LEU A 204 -1.10 -9.59 9.33
N TYR A 205 -0.08 -8.73 9.33
CA TYR A 205 1.13 -8.92 10.15
C TYR A 205 1.44 -7.74 11.07
N ARG A 206 0.43 -6.90 11.35
CA ARG A 206 0.57 -5.68 12.15
C ARG A 206 1.25 -5.95 13.48
N VAL A 207 2.16 -5.05 13.89
CA VAL A 207 2.75 -5.08 15.23
C VAL A 207 1.65 -4.90 16.29
N GLY A 208 1.41 -5.95 17.08
CA GLY A 208 0.35 -6.01 18.09
C GLY A 208 0.77 -5.59 19.50
N ILE A 209 1.88 -4.87 19.66
CA ILE A 209 2.38 -4.47 20.99
C ILE A 209 1.50 -3.35 21.55
N SER A 210 0.73 -3.66 22.58
CA SER A 210 -0.09 -2.68 23.30
C SER A 210 0.77 -1.85 24.26
N GLY A 211 0.70 -0.53 24.16
CA GLY A 211 1.36 0.39 25.08
C GLY A 211 0.46 1.57 25.44
N LYS A 212 0.72 2.19 26.60
CA LYS A 212 0.03 3.43 27.02
C LYS A 212 0.48 4.67 26.24
N LYS A 213 1.62 4.59 25.58
CA LYS A 213 2.22 5.68 24.80
C LYS A 213 1.50 5.82 23.46
N TRP A 214 0.79 6.92 23.27
CA TRP A 214 -0.03 7.19 22.08
C TRP A 214 0.78 7.13 20.78
N TYR A 215 2.01 7.63 20.77
CA TYR A 215 2.86 7.70 19.58
C TYR A 215 3.39 6.33 19.15
N PHE A 216 3.46 5.35 20.06
CA PHE A 216 4.10 4.07 19.77
C PHE A 216 3.36 3.30 18.67
N CYS A 217 2.04 3.38 18.63
CA CYS A 217 1.25 2.76 17.56
C CYS A 217 1.50 3.39 16.17
N LEU A 218 1.80 4.69 16.12
CA LEU A 218 2.16 5.38 14.88
C LEU A 218 3.57 4.97 14.42
N PHE A 219 4.51 4.91 15.36
CA PHE A 219 5.87 4.42 15.10
C PHE A 219 5.85 2.97 14.58
N SER A 220 5.15 2.07 15.26
CA SER A 220 5.07 0.67 14.84
C SER A 220 4.35 0.53 13.49
N HIS A 221 3.36 1.39 13.21
CA HIS A 221 2.72 1.43 11.90
C HIS A 221 3.67 1.90 10.80
N ALA A 222 4.54 2.89 11.06
CA ALA A 222 5.55 3.33 10.12
C ALA A 222 6.55 2.20 9.78
N LEU A 223 6.93 1.38 10.77
CA LEU A 223 7.74 0.18 10.54
C LEU A 223 6.99 -0.85 9.67
N ASP A 224 5.71 -1.09 9.93
CA ASP A 224 4.90 -1.99 9.11
C ASP A 224 4.75 -1.47 7.66
N MET A 225 4.61 -0.15 7.46
CA MET A 225 4.59 0.47 6.13
C MET A 225 5.93 0.31 5.41
N ALA A 226 7.05 0.55 6.10
CA ALA A 226 8.39 0.39 5.52
C ALA A 226 8.68 -1.06 5.11
N GLU A 227 8.32 -2.02 5.97
CA GLU A 227 8.46 -3.45 5.68
C GLU A 227 7.58 -3.88 4.49
N GLN A 228 6.35 -3.39 4.43
CA GLN A 228 5.44 -3.63 3.31
C GLN A 228 5.99 -3.05 1.99
N ASN A 229 6.55 -1.84 2.00
CA ASN A 229 7.20 -1.25 0.83
C ASN A 229 8.44 -2.05 0.39
N ALA A 230 9.29 -2.47 1.33
CA ALA A 230 10.44 -3.32 1.04
C ALA A 230 10.00 -4.66 0.40
N TRP A 231 8.90 -5.25 0.87
CA TRP A 231 8.34 -6.46 0.26
C TRP A 231 7.80 -6.22 -1.16
N GLN A 232 7.20 -5.05 -1.42
CA GLN A 232 6.78 -4.67 -2.77
C GLN A 232 7.97 -4.52 -3.73
N LEU A 233 9.08 -3.90 -3.27
CA LEU A 233 10.32 -3.80 -4.05
C LEU A 233 10.91 -5.19 -4.33
N HIS A 234 10.95 -6.08 -3.33
CA HIS A 234 11.39 -7.46 -3.51
C HIS A 234 10.61 -8.17 -4.62
N LYS A 235 9.28 -8.07 -4.60
CA LYS A 235 8.44 -8.64 -5.68
C LYS A 235 8.68 -7.97 -7.02
N HIS A 236 8.91 -6.66 -7.04
CA HIS A 236 9.21 -5.94 -8.28
C HIS A 236 10.50 -6.43 -8.92
N SER A 237 11.53 -6.72 -8.11
CA SER A 237 12.81 -7.29 -8.55
C SER A 237 12.76 -8.79 -8.87
N GLY A 238 11.57 -9.38 -9.05
CA GLY A 238 11.39 -10.81 -9.38
C GLY A 238 11.43 -11.76 -8.18
N GLY A 239 11.46 -11.23 -6.97
CA GLY A 239 11.43 -11.99 -5.73
C GLY A 239 10.12 -12.77 -5.55
N LYS A 240 10.23 -14.05 -5.19
CA LYS A 240 9.08 -14.97 -5.03
C LYS A 240 8.68 -15.24 -3.58
N MET A 241 9.25 -14.50 -2.63
CA MET A 241 8.96 -14.72 -1.21
C MET A 241 7.57 -14.18 -0.86
N ASP A 242 6.77 -15.00 -0.17
CA ASP A 242 5.56 -14.50 0.47
C ASP A 242 5.91 -13.48 1.58
N HIS A 243 4.92 -12.68 1.96
CA HIS A 243 5.12 -11.57 2.90
C HIS A 243 5.58 -12.05 4.28
N LEU A 244 5.03 -13.15 4.79
CA LEU A 244 5.39 -13.67 6.11
C LEU A 244 6.84 -14.15 6.16
N ARG A 245 7.27 -14.88 5.12
CA ARG A 245 8.65 -15.34 4.99
C ARG A 245 9.60 -14.16 4.85
N PHE A 246 9.27 -13.18 4.01
CA PHE A 246 10.07 -11.97 3.85
C PHE A 246 10.27 -11.24 5.19
N ARG A 247 9.18 -11.01 5.93
CA ARG A 247 9.23 -10.39 7.26
C ARG A 247 10.08 -11.19 8.25
N ARG A 248 9.99 -12.52 8.24
CA ARG A 248 10.83 -13.40 9.09
C ARG A 248 12.31 -13.27 8.74
N CYS A 249 12.65 -13.16 7.46
CA CYS A 249 14.03 -12.95 7.03
C CYS A 249 14.60 -11.64 7.58
N ILE A 250 13.82 -10.55 7.49
CA ILE A 250 14.21 -9.25 8.06
C ILE A 250 14.43 -9.38 9.57
N ALA A 251 13.47 -9.96 10.29
CA ALA A 251 13.56 -10.11 11.75
C ALA A 251 14.77 -10.97 12.17
N ALA A 252 15.02 -12.09 11.47
CA ALA A 252 16.19 -12.93 11.70
C ALA A 252 17.49 -12.15 11.45
N GLY A 253 17.58 -11.42 10.34
CA GLY A 253 18.74 -10.59 10.02
C GLY A 253 19.05 -9.56 11.11
N PHE A 254 18.04 -8.83 11.59
CA PHE A 254 18.24 -7.89 12.71
C PHE A 254 18.68 -8.58 14.01
N LEU A 255 18.08 -9.72 14.36
CA LEU A 255 18.43 -10.45 15.57
C LEU A 255 19.84 -11.05 15.51
N GLU A 256 20.30 -11.44 14.31
CA GLU A 256 21.64 -11.96 14.09
C GLU A 256 22.70 -10.86 14.14
N THR A 257 22.46 -9.73 13.44
CA THR A 257 23.39 -8.60 13.39
C THR A 257 23.56 -7.89 14.72
N TYR A 258 22.47 -7.71 15.48
CA TYR A 258 22.48 -6.93 16.73
C TYR A 258 22.34 -7.81 17.99
N LYS A 259 22.67 -9.11 17.88
CA LYS A 259 22.65 -10.04 19.00
C LYS A 259 23.56 -9.52 20.12
N LYS A 260 23.01 -9.33 21.32
CA LYS A 260 23.83 -9.11 22.52
C LYS A 260 24.20 -10.46 23.12
N GLU A 261 25.49 -10.66 23.38
CA GLU A 261 25.95 -11.84 24.09
C GLU A 261 25.38 -11.85 25.51
N THR A 262 24.64 -12.89 25.85
CA THR A 262 24.13 -13.09 27.20
C THR A 262 25.26 -13.60 28.07
N LYS A 263 25.44 -13.02 29.27
CA LYS A 263 26.38 -13.53 30.28
C LYS A 263 26.01 -14.92 30.83
N ARG A 264 24.77 -15.38 30.58
CA ARG A 264 24.34 -16.74 30.91
C ARG A 264 24.88 -17.68 29.84
N GLY A 265 25.46 -18.80 30.28
CA GLY A 265 26.22 -19.75 29.48
C GLY A 265 25.53 -20.27 28.21
N PRO A 266 26.24 -21.03 27.37
CA PRO A 266 25.84 -21.33 26.00
C PRO A 266 24.48 -22.06 25.95
N SER A 267 23.46 -21.37 25.47
CA SER A 267 22.19 -21.99 25.08
C SER A 267 22.36 -22.70 23.74
N LYS A 268 21.67 -23.83 23.57
CA LYS A 268 21.64 -24.57 22.30
C LYS A 268 21.07 -23.65 21.20
N PRO A 269 21.79 -23.42 20.09
CA PRO A 269 21.27 -22.56 19.03
C PRO A 269 20.02 -23.19 18.41
N GLY A 270 19.04 -22.35 18.04
CA GLY A 270 17.84 -22.80 17.37
C GLY A 270 18.16 -23.45 16.01
N LYS A 271 17.38 -24.45 15.61
CA LYS A 271 17.59 -25.24 14.37
C LYS A 271 17.67 -24.37 13.09
N TYR A 272 17.05 -23.19 13.10
CA TYR A 272 16.98 -22.26 11.96
C TYR A 272 17.82 -20.99 12.14
N LEU A 273 18.67 -20.93 13.17
CA LEU A 273 19.57 -19.81 13.36
C LEU A 273 20.48 -19.67 12.13
N HIS A 274 20.56 -18.48 11.55
CA HIS A 274 21.31 -18.19 10.33
C HIS A 274 20.81 -18.85 9.05
N TYR A 275 19.64 -19.49 9.01
CA TYR A 275 19.22 -20.26 7.81
C TYR A 275 19.19 -19.39 6.54
N GLU A 276 18.57 -18.21 6.56
CA GLU A 276 18.48 -17.38 5.35
C GLU A 276 19.80 -16.65 5.09
N SER A 277 20.41 -16.09 6.14
CA SER A 277 21.71 -15.43 6.07
C SER A 277 22.80 -16.35 5.54
N ARG A 278 22.78 -17.66 5.85
CA ARG A 278 23.75 -18.69 5.40
C ARG A 278 23.79 -18.88 3.89
N TYR A 279 22.72 -18.58 3.17
CA TYR A 279 22.63 -18.81 1.72
C TYR A 279 22.55 -17.51 0.91
N ASP A 280 22.74 -16.36 1.54
CA ASP A 280 22.61 -15.06 0.88
C ASP A 280 23.82 -14.66 0.05
N ARG A 281 24.94 -15.39 0.17
CA ARG A 281 26.21 -15.15 -0.55
C ARG A 281 26.82 -13.77 -0.31
N MET A 282 26.44 -13.10 0.78
CA MET A 282 26.94 -11.77 1.13
C MET A 282 27.72 -11.79 2.44
N ASP A 283 28.80 -11.02 2.52
CA ASP A 283 29.55 -10.75 3.76
C ASP A 283 30.01 -11.97 4.57
N HIS A 284 30.40 -13.06 3.90
CA HIS A 284 31.00 -14.25 4.54
C HIS A 284 32.50 -14.09 4.80
N LEU A 285 32.92 -13.02 5.50
CA LEU A 285 34.32 -12.77 5.79
C LEU A 285 34.92 -13.86 6.70
N VAL A 286 36.16 -14.25 6.38
CA VAL A 286 36.92 -15.31 7.06
C VAL A 286 37.99 -14.69 7.94
N ASN A 287 37.97 -15.03 9.23
CA ASN A 287 39.00 -14.66 10.19
C ASN A 287 39.76 -15.89 10.66
N TYR A 288 41.08 -15.75 10.81
CA TYR A 288 41.90 -16.75 11.48
C TYR A 288 41.68 -16.66 13.00
N GLN A 289 41.59 -17.81 13.68
CA GLN A 289 41.52 -17.92 15.13
C GLN A 289 42.68 -18.80 15.64
N GLU A 290 43.34 -18.39 16.71
CA GLU A 290 44.45 -19.15 17.33
C GLU A 290 43.97 -20.46 17.96
N LYS A 291 42.77 -20.44 18.55
CA LYS A 291 42.15 -21.60 19.20
C LYS A 291 41.37 -22.43 18.18
N GLN A 292 41.72 -23.70 18.04
CA GLN A 292 40.98 -24.62 17.18
C GLN A 292 39.60 -24.94 17.74
N THR A 293 38.57 -24.83 16.89
CA THR A 293 37.20 -25.23 17.20
C THR A 293 36.68 -26.22 16.14
N ARG A 294 35.52 -26.85 16.37
CA ARG A 294 34.98 -27.85 15.42
C ARG A 294 34.31 -27.17 14.24
N CYS A 295 34.64 -27.64 13.03
CA CYS A 295 34.00 -27.27 11.79
C CYS A 295 32.48 -27.56 11.84
N ALA A 296 31.66 -26.58 11.48
CA ALA A 296 30.20 -26.72 11.50
C ALA A 296 29.66 -27.70 10.43
N PHE A 297 30.45 -28.01 9.41
CA PHE A 297 30.08 -28.96 8.34
C PHE A 297 30.61 -30.37 8.58
N CYS A 298 31.93 -30.55 8.74
CA CYS A 298 32.56 -31.87 8.84
C CYS A 298 32.94 -32.29 10.27
N HIS A 299 32.70 -31.42 11.26
CA HIS A 299 33.01 -31.64 12.69
C HIS A 299 34.48 -31.88 13.08
N LYS A 300 35.42 -31.78 12.11
CA LYS A 300 36.88 -31.80 12.35
C LYS A 300 37.40 -30.46 12.86
N GLN A 301 38.63 -30.40 13.39
CA GLN A 301 39.24 -29.16 13.86
C GLN A 301 39.44 -28.14 12.73
N ALA A 302 39.10 -26.88 12.99
CA ALA A 302 39.24 -25.76 12.08
C ALA A 302 39.82 -24.53 12.82
N VAL A 303 40.67 -23.79 12.10
CA VAL A 303 41.34 -22.55 12.56
C VAL A 303 40.74 -21.29 11.91
N PHE A 304 39.72 -21.45 11.06
CA PHE A 304 39.06 -20.35 10.38
C PHE A 304 37.63 -20.21 10.87
N ARG A 305 37.24 -18.98 11.19
CA ARG A 305 35.93 -18.61 11.73
C ARG A 305 35.28 -17.55 10.86
N PHE A 306 34.01 -17.77 10.53
CA PHE A 306 33.21 -16.90 9.68
C PHE A 306 32.47 -15.88 10.53
N GLN A 307 32.71 -14.59 10.27
CA GLN A 307 32.27 -13.50 11.14
C GLN A 307 30.75 -13.37 11.22
N LYS A 308 30.05 -13.59 10.10
CA LYS A 308 28.60 -13.41 9.99
C LYS A 308 27.75 -14.36 10.85
N TYR A 309 28.26 -15.56 11.13
CA TYR A 309 27.54 -16.59 11.90
C TYR A 309 28.28 -17.04 13.14
N ASP A 310 29.50 -16.54 13.34
CA ASP A 310 30.39 -16.97 14.39
C ASP A 310 30.60 -18.51 14.39
N VAL A 311 30.78 -19.10 13.20
CA VAL A 311 31.00 -20.55 13.02
C VAL A 311 32.38 -20.84 12.45
N ALA A 312 33.00 -21.94 12.89
CA ALA A 312 34.24 -22.41 12.30
C ALA A 312 33.95 -23.31 11.09
N LEU A 313 34.66 -23.10 9.98
CA LEU A 313 34.54 -23.88 8.74
C LEU A 313 35.89 -23.92 8.01
N HIS A 314 36.16 -24.99 7.26
CA HIS A 314 37.31 -25.01 6.36
C HIS A 314 37.03 -24.12 5.12
N PRO A 315 37.96 -23.26 4.68
CA PRO A 315 37.68 -22.21 3.68
C PRO A 315 37.27 -22.67 2.27
N ILE A 316 37.47 -23.96 1.93
CA ILE A 316 37.26 -24.47 0.57
C ILE A 316 36.01 -25.34 0.52
N MET A 317 36.15 -26.65 0.73
CA MET A 317 35.06 -27.61 0.53
C MET A 317 33.94 -27.43 1.56
N CYS A 318 34.30 -27.29 2.84
CA CYS A 318 33.32 -27.10 3.90
C CYS A 318 32.59 -25.76 3.76
N PHE A 319 33.28 -24.71 3.31
CA PHE A 319 32.65 -23.43 3.03
C PHE A 319 31.60 -23.55 1.92
N LEU A 320 31.97 -24.07 0.76
CA LEU A 320 31.06 -24.19 -0.38
C LEU A 320 29.84 -25.03 0.00
N SER A 321 30.06 -26.24 0.51
CA SER A 321 28.96 -27.16 0.90
C SER A 321 28.10 -26.62 2.03
N TYR A 322 28.66 -25.79 2.91
CA TYR A 322 27.85 -25.14 3.94
C TYR A 322 26.96 -24.05 3.33
N HIS A 323 27.43 -23.23 2.38
CA HIS A 323 26.67 -22.07 1.87
C HIS A 323 25.87 -22.35 0.59
N THR A 324 25.82 -23.58 0.10
CA THR A 324 24.97 -23.99 -1.05
C THR A 324 23.79 -24.84 -0.60
N LYS A 325 22.57 -24.51 -1.05
CA LYS A 325 21.42 -25.43 -0.93
C LYS A 325 21.58 -26.53 -1.97
N ASN A 326 21.49 -27.79 -1.54
CA ASN A 326 21.33 -28.94 -2.44
C ASN A 326 19.95 -28.91 -3.10
#